data_AF-A0A2A5T7P1-F1
#
_entry.id   AF-A0A2A5T7P1-F1
#
_cell.length_a   1.000
_cell.length_b   1.000
_cell.length_c   1.000
_cell.angle_alpha   90.00
_cell.angle_beta   90.00
_cell.angle_gamma   90.00
#
_symmetry.space_group_name_H-M   'P 1'
#
loop_
_entity.id
_entity.type
_entity.pdbx_description
1 polymer ?
#
loop_
_entity_poly.entity_id
_entity_poly.type
_entity_poly.pdbx_seq_one_letter_code
_entity_poly.pdbx_strand_id
1 'polypeptide(L)' 'MVNVDDRNPVSEMADELWGRLYGDKGYISSPLGRELADKGVILITGV' A
#
# COMPACT_ATOMS: atom_id res chain seq x y z
N MET A 1 0.31 -18.20 16.62
CA MET A 1 1.16 -17.10 16.10
C MET A 1 0.39 -16.45 14.97
N VAL A 2 -0.05 -15.21 15.15
CA VAL A 2 -0.88 -14.50 14.16
C VAL A 2 0.07 -13.93 13.12
N ASN A 3 -0.17 -14.20 11.83
CA ASN A 3 0.53 -13.53 10.75
C ASN A 3 0.14 -12.05 10.83
N VAL A 4 1.09 -11.17 11.14
CA VAL A 4 0.85 -9.73 11.02
C VAL A 4 0.66 -9.46 9.54
N ASP A 5 -0.42 -8.78 9.20
CA ASP A 5 -0.66 -8.41 7.82
C ASP A 5 0.25 -7.22 7.50
N ASP A 6 1.29 -7.47 6.69
CA ASP A 6 2.30 -6.46 6.33
C ASP A 6 1.71 -5.25 5.58
N ARG A 7 0.42 -5.27 5.21
CA ARG A 7 -0.25 -4.12 4.57
C ARG A 7 -0.59 -3.00 5.55
N ASN A 8 -0.85 -3.31 6.81
CA ASN A 8 -1.15 -2.30 7.84
C ASN A 8 -0.02 -1.27 8.03
N PRO A 9 1.25 -1.68 8.22
CA PRO A 9 2.32 -0.69 8.38
C PRO A 9 2.60 0.09 7.09
N VAL A 10 2.29 -0.46 5.91
CA VAL A 10 2.47 0.27 4.63
C VAL A 10 1.52 1.46 4.52
N SER A 11 0.29 1.36 5.03
CA SER A 11 -0.65 2.49 5.05
C SER A 11 -0.10 3.61 5.94
N GLU A 12 0.40 3.28 7.13
CA GLU A 12 0.96 4.25 8.09
C GLU A 12 2.24 4.91 7.55
N MET A 13 3.14 4.14 6.92
CA MET A 13 4.35 4.70 6.31
C MET A 13 4.05 5.66 5.15
N ALA A 14 2.88 5.52 4.51
CA ALA A 14 2.49 6.36 3.39
C ALA A 14 1.77 7.64 3.78
N ASP A 15 1.45 7.86 5.07
CA ASP A 15 0.87 9.13 5.53
C ASP A 15 1.77 10.35 5.25
N GLU A 16 3.09 10.14 5.20
CA GLU A 16 4.06 11.21 4.90
C GLU A 16 4.66 11.12 3.48
N LEU A 17 4.17 10.19 2.65
CA LEU A 17 4.66 9.99 1.28
C LEU A 17 3.70 10.59 0.26
N TRP A 18 4.25 11.01 -0.87
CA TRP A 18 3.50 11.47 -2.03
C TRP A 18 4.10 10.89 -3.31
N GLY A 19 3.28 10.65 -4.32
CA GLY A 19 3.74 10.12 -5.61
C GLY A 19 3.38 8.65 -5.83
N ARG A 20 4.36 7.80 -6.12
CA ARG A 20 4.13 6.40 -6.56
C ARG A 20 4.84 5.42 -5.64
N LEU A 21 4.11 4.43 -5.14
CA LEU A 21 4.65 3.28 -4.41
C LEU A 21 4.65 2.06 -5.33
N TYR A 22 5.75 1.32 -5.39
CA TYR A 22 5.82 0.06 -6.13
C TYR A 22 5.74 -1.11 -5.15
N GLY A 23 4.79 -2.01 -5.38
CA GLY A 23 4.54 -3.18 -4.53
C GLY A 23 4.40 -4.46 -5.34
N ASP A 24 4.41 -5.59 -4.62
CA ASP A 24 4.23 -6.91 -5.24
C ASP A 24 2.80 -7.12 -5.77
N LYS A 25 2.63 -8.08 -6.69
CA LYS A 25 1.32 -8.48 -7.23
C LYS A 25 0.31 -8.86 -6.14
N GLY A 26 0.76 -9.36 -4.98
CA GLY A 26 -0.09 -9.64 -3.82
C GLY A 26 -0.88 -8.43 -3.28
N TYR A 27 -0.48 -7.21 -3.66
CA TYR A 27 -1.14 -5.97 -3.24
C TYR A 27 -2.26 -5.51 -4.19
N ILE A 28 -2.45 -6.13 -5.36
CA ILE A 28 -3.44 -5.74 -6.39
C ILE A 28 -4.87 -5.61 -5.84
N SER A 29 -5.30 -6.54 -4.99
CA SER A 29 -6.68 -6.61 -4.50
C SER A 29 -6.84 -6.06 -3.09
N SER A 30 -5.84 -5.34 -2.57
CA SER A 30 -5.83 -4.91 -1.17
C SER A 30 -6.55 -3.57 -0.99
N PRO A 31 -7.31 -3.38 0.10
CA PRO A 31 -7.85 -2.07 0.50
C PRO A 31 -6.78 -0.97 0.52
N LEU A 32 -5.54 -1.37 0.79
CA LEU A 32 -4.34 -0.54 0.79
C LEU A 32 -4.21 0.36 -0.44
N GLY A 33 -4.50 -0.13 -1.66
CA GLY A 33 -4.38 0.70 -2.86
C GLY A 33 -5.33 1.90 -2.85
N ARG A 34 -6.50 1.74 -2.24
CA ARG A 34 -7.48 2.82 -2.07
C ARG A 34 -7.09 3.77 -0.95
N GLU A 35 -6.66 3.24 0.19
CA GLU A 35 -6.15 4.05 1.31
C GLU A 35 -4.96 4.93 0.88
N LEU A 36 -4.04 4.37 0.10
CA LEU A 36 -2.91 5.10 -0.47
C LEU A 36 -3.39 6.18 -1.45
N ALA A 37 -4.37 5.87 -2.31
CA ALA A 37 -4.91 6.85 -3.26
C ALA A 37 -5.61 8.03 -2.55
N ASP A 38 -6.35 7.78 -1.47
CA ASP A 38 -6.93 8.84 -0.62
C ASP A 38 -5.85 9.74 0.01
N LYS A 39 -4.64 9.20 0.25
CA LYS A 39 -3.46 9.94 0.71
C LYS A 39 -2.65 10.60 -0.42
N GLY A 40 -3.09 10.48 -1.68
CA GLY A 40 -2.37 11.02 -2.84
C GLY A 40 -1.18 10.16 -3.31
N VAL A 41 -1.13 8.90 -2.90
CA VAL A 41 -0.12 7.92 -3.29
C VAL A 41 -0.71 6.89 -4.24
N ILE A 42 -0.09 6.73 -5.42
CA ILE A 42 -0.51 5.75 -6.41
C ILE A 42 0.28 4.46 -6.18
N LEU A 43 -0.41 3.39 -5.80
CA LEU A 43 0.19 2.07 -5.71
C LEU A 43 0.27 1.41 -7.08
N ILE A 44 1.48 1.10 -7.54
CA ILE A 44 1.79 0.38 -8.76
C ILE A 44 2.22 -1.04 -8.39
N THR A 45 1.59 -2.04 -8.98
CA THR A 45 1.88 -3.46 -8.68
C THR A 45 2.05 -4.24 -9.97
N GLY A 46 2.87 -5.30 -9.93
CA GLY A 46 3.09 -6.19 -11.08
C GLY A 46 4.05 -5.65 -12.14
N VAL A 47 5.09 -4.92 -11.73
CA VAL A 47 6.28 -4.63 -12.55
C VAL A 47 7.10 -5.88 -12.81
#